data_AF-A0A3R6J913-F1
#
_entry.id   AF-A0A3R6J913-F1
#
_cell.length_a   1.000
_cell.length_b   1.000
_cell.length_c   1.000
_cell.angle_alpha   90.00
_cell.angle_beta   90.00
_cell.angle_gamma   90.00
#
_symmetry.space_group_name_H-M   'P 1'
#
loop_
_entity.id
_entity.type
_entity.pdbx_description
1 polymer ?
#
loop_
_entity_poly.entity_id
_entity_poly.type
_entity_poly.pdbx_seq_one_letter_code
_entity_poly.pdbx_strand_id
1 'polypeptide(L)' 'MCKMMEDMRNEAAHEAAHDKVKEKAILMLKNGKISFDEISVFFSELSDEEIEEIKSKIMQLA' A
#
# COMPACT_ATOMS: atom_id res chain seq x y z
N MET A 1 -33.27 -12.40 6.26
CA MET A 1 -32.09 -11.63 5.85
C MET A 1 -31.28 -11.28 7.10
N CYS A 2 -30.29 -12.11 7.45
CA CYS A 2 -29.46 -11.84 8.62
C CYS A 2 -28.47 -10.71 8.29
N LYS A 3 -28.50 -9.65 9.10
CA LYS A 3 -27.61 -8.48 9.11
C LYS A 3 -26.12 -8.80 9.33
N MET A 4 -25.72 -10.08 9.40
CA MET A 4 -24.38 -10.51 9.82
C MET A 4 -23.36 -10.65 8.67
N MET A 5 -23.77 -10.48 7.41
CA MET A 5 -22.87 -10.63 6.25
C MET A 5 -22.33 -9.31 5.70
N GLU A 6 -22.78 -8.16 6.20
CA GLU A 6 -22.34 -6.85 5.71
C GLU A 6 -21.04 -6.39 6.37
N ASP A 7 -20.83 -6.65 7.67
CA ASP A 7 -19.62 -6.22 8.39
C ASP A 7 -18.35 -6.98 7.96
N MET A 8 -18.44 -8.30 7.74
CA MET A 8 -17.28 -9.13 7.37
C MET A 8 -16.75 -8.83 5.96
N ARG A 9 -17.58 -8.21 5.11
CA ARG A 9 -17.20 -7.75 3.77
C ARG A 9 -16.47 -6.41 3.80
N ASN A 10 -16.71 -5.60 4.83
CA ASN A 10 -16.16 -4.26 4.94
C ASN A 10 -14.73 -4.27 5.48
N GLU A 11 -14.41 -5.17 6.42
CA GLU A 11 -13.04 -5.35 6.93
C GLU A 11 -12.09 -5.91 5.85
N ALA A 12 -12.51 -6.95 5.11
CA ALA A 12 -11.73 -7.51 4.00
C ALA A 12 -11.52 -6.50 2.85
N ALA A 13 -12.47 -5.59 2.63
CA ALA A 13 -12.32 -4.52 1.64
C ALA A 13 -11.32 -3.44 2.10
N HIS A 14 -11.22 -3.19 3.40
CA HIS A 14 -10.28 -2.23 3.97
C HIS A 14 -8.85 -2.77 4.00
N GLU A 15 -8.65 -4.03 4.43
CA GLU A 15 -7.35 -4.72 4.32
C GLU A 15 -6.89 -4.79 2.86
N ALA A 16 -7.77 -5.18 1.94
CA ALA A 16 -7.43 -5.22 0.51
C ALA A 16 -7.13 -3.85 -0.09
N ALA A 17 -7.64 -2.76 0.49
CA ALA A 17 -7.32 -1.41 0.04
C ALA A 17 -5.88 -1.04 0.45
N HIS A 18 -5.49 -1.36 1.68
CA HIS A 18 -4.15 -1.06 2.20
C HIS A 18 -3.06 -1.87 1.50
N ASP A 19 -3.28 -3.17 1.27
CA ASP A 19 -2.37 -4.00 0.47
C ASP A 19 -2.21 -3.46 -0.97
N LYS A 20 -3.32 -3.03 -1.60
CA LYS A 20 -3.27 -2.41 -2.94
C LYS A 20 -2.46 -1.12 -2.97
N VAL A 21 -2.54 -0.31 -1.91
CA VAL A 21 -1.76 0.93 -1.80
C VAL A 21 -0.26 0.59 -1.76
N LYS A 22 0.15 -0.39 -0.94
CA LYS A 22 1.54 -0.87 -0.86
C LYS A 22 2.04 -1.45 -2.18
N GLU A 23 1.28 -2.35 -2.80
CA GLU A 23 1.65 -2.95 -4.09
C GLU A 23 1.77 -1.90 -5.20
N LYS A 24 0.86 -0.93 -5.24
CA LYS A 24 0.89 0.15 -6.22
C LYS A 24 2.10 1.06 -6.01
N ALA A 25 2.46 1.37 -4.76
CA ALA A 25 3.66 2.14 -4.44
C ALA A 25 4.94 1.41 -4.89
N ILE A 26 5.04 0.11 -4.63
CA ILE A 26 6.15 -0.73 -5.08
C ILE A 26 6.24 -0.72 -6.62
N LEU A 27 5.12 -0.94 -7.32
CA LEU A 27 5.07 -0.96 -8.77
C LEU A 27 5.48 0.39 -9.38
N MET A 28 5.03 1.51 -8.81
CA MET A 28 5.38 2.84 -9.29
C MET A 28 6.86 3.16 -9.10
N LEU A 29 7.45 2.78 -7.97
CA LEU A 29 8.88 2.92 -7.72
C LEU A 29 9.71 2.01 -8.65
N LYS A 30 9.33 0.74 -8.80
CA LYS A 30 10.02 -0.21 -9.71
C LYS A 30 9.98 0.25 -11.16
N ASN A 31 8.87 0.85 -11.58
CA ASN A 31 8.73 1.39 -12.94
C ASN A 31 9.37 2.78 -13.10
N GLY A 32 9.98 3.34 -12.04
CA GLY A 32 10.58 4.68 -12.06
C GLY A 32 9.58 5.81 -12.31
N LYS A 33 8.28 5.58 -12.01
CA LYS A 33 7.23 6.59 -12.18
C LYS A 33 7.25 7.65 -11.07
N ILE A 34 7.76 7.27 -9.90
CA ILE A 34 7.94 8.15 -8.74
C ILE A 34 9.27 7.83 -8.08
N SER A 35 9.75 8.77 -7.27
CA SER A 35 10.95 8.62 -6.44
C SER A 35 10.61 8.23 -5.00
N PHE A 36 11.60 7.75 -4.24
CA PHE A 36 11.46 7.40 -2.82
C PHE A 36 11.04 8.56 -1.90
N ASP A 37 11.26 9.79 -2.34
CA ASP A 37 10.82 11.00 -1.63
C ASP A 37 9.37 11.36 -1.97
N GLU A 38 8.96 11.08 -3.21
CA GLU A 38 7.61 11.36 -3.70
C GLU A 38 6.57 10.36 -3.17
N ILE A 39 6.99 9.18 -2.70
CA ILE A 39 6.07 8.15 -2.21
C ILE A 39 5.17 8.66 -1.07
N SER A 40 5.68 9.49 -0.14
CA SER A 40 4.87 10.07 0.95
C SER A 40 3.86 11.09 0.43
N VAL A 41 4.15 11.74 -0.69
CA VAL A 41 3.27 12.70 -1.37
C VAL A 41 2.17 11.97 -2.13
N PHE A 42 2.49 10.89 -2.85
CA PHE A 42 1.53 10.12 -3.63
C PHE A 42 0.70 9.14 -2.80
N PHE A 43 1.25 8.69 -1.67
CA PHE A 43 0.65 7.71 -0.78
C PHE A 43 0.68 8.22 0.66
N SER A 44 -0.02 9.33 0.91
CA SER A 44 -0.20 9.89 2.26
C SER A 44 -0.95 8.95 3.22
N GLU A 45 -1.54 7.88 2.70
CA GLU A 45 -2.17 6.80 3.46
C GLU A 45 -1.15 5.82 4.06
N LEU A 46 0.09 5.82 3.56
CA LEU A 46 1.17 5.01 4.11
C LEU A 46 1.89 5.77 5.21
N SER A 47 2.21 5.07 6.29
CA SER A 47 3.06 5.63 7.35
C SER A 47 4.54 5.61 6.94
N ASP A 48 5.37 6.47 7.55
CA ASP A 48 6.82 6.51 7.28
C ASP A 48 7.49 5.14 7.44
N GLU A 49 7.07 4.33 8.43
CA GLU A 49 7.55 2.97 8.64
C GLU A 49 7.24 2.05 7.43
N GLU A 50 6.04 2.15 6.87
CA GLU A 50 5.64 1.35 5.71
C GLU A 50 6.37 1.78 4.45
N ILE A 51 6.62 3.07 4.31
CA ILE A 51 7.42 3.66 3.24
C ILE A 51 8.86 3.15 3.32
N GLU A 52 9.46 3.11 4.52
CA GLU A 52 10.78 2.52 4.77
C GLU A 52 10.81 1.02 4.44
N GLU A 53 9.76 0.28 4.82
CA GLU A 53 9.65 -1.15 4.50
C GLU A 53 9.59 -1.40 2.98
N ILE A 54 8.81 -0.58 2.25
CA ILE A 54 8.74 -0.61 0.78
C ILE A 54 10.10 -0.28 0.17
N LYS A 55 10.78 0.76 0.66
CA LYS A 55 12.14 1.14 0.22
C LYS A 55 13.10 -0.03 0.38
N SER A 56 13.12 -0.64 1.56
CA SER A 56 13.99 -1.78 1.89
C SER A 56 13.67 -2.99 1.01
N LYS A 57 12.39 -3.32 0.80
CA LYS A 57 11.97 -4.41 -0.10
C LYS A 57 12.47 -4.19 -1.52
N ILE A 58 12.33 -2.97 -2.07
CA ILE A 58 12.79 -2.68 -3.43
C ILE A 58 14.31 -2.74 -3.55
N MET A 59 15.04 -2.20 -2.57
CA MET A 59 16.51 -2.25 -2.55
C MET A 59 17.05 -3.68 -2.42
N GLN A 60 16.35 -4.58 -1.69
CA GLN A 60 16.71 -5.99 -1.59
C GLN A 60 16.37 -6.82 -2.83
N LEU A 61 15.43 -6.34 -3.66
CA LEU A 61 14.99 -7.01 -4.90
C LEU A 61 15.78 -6.56 -6.14
N ALA A 62 16.72 -5.62 -6.00
CA ALA A 62 17.52 -5.03 -7.07
C ALA A 62 18.94 -5.62 -7.16
#